data_AF-A0A6L2ZXW5-F1
#
_entry.id   AF-A0A6L2ZXW5-F1
#
_cell.length_a   1.000
_cell.length_b   1.000
_cell.length_c   1.000
_cell.angle_alpha   90.00
_cell.angle_beta   90.00
_cell.angle_gamma   90.00
#
_symmetry.space_group_name_H-M   'P 1'
#
loop_
_entity.id
_entity.type
_entity.pdbx_description
1 polymer ?
#
loop_
_entity_poly.entity_id
_entity_poly.type
_entity_poly.pdbx_seq_one_letter_code
_entity_poly.pdbx_strand_id
1 'polypeptide(L)'
;MSQEITVDFSEQIAKTQTKIDRLQKLIHHVRNQNIVLDDFKNNHISKDTKFELNLGGILKCSVKINVGTLIPLLEQNIEDNTALINELAKELGIDIN
;
A
#
# COMPACT_ATOMS: atom_id res chain seq x y z
N MET A 1 36.06 -6.43 -38.29
CA MET A 1 35.39 -7.26 -37.27
C MET A 1 34.51 -6.32 -36.45
N SER A 2 33.19 -6.47 -36.52
CA SER A 2 32.27 -5.71 -35.66
C SER A 2 32.22 -6.42 -34.31
N GLN A 3 32.62 -5.76 -33.23
CA GLN A 3 32.42 -6.28 -31.89
C GLN A 3 30.94 -6.13 -31.55
N GLU A 4 30.20 -7.23 -31.50
CA GLU A 4 28.88 -7.24 -30.87
C GLU A 4 29.06 -7.07 -29.36
N ILE A 5 28.59 -5.94 -28.85
CA ILE A 5 28.52 -5.68 -27.41
C ILE A 5 27.18 -6.24 -26.94
N THR A 6 27.20 -7.41 -26.28
CA THR A 6 26.01 -7.96 -25.62
C THR A 6 25.85 -7.26 -24.27
N VAL A 7 24.83 -6.41 -24.13
CA VAL A 7 24.49 -5.75 -22.86
C VAL A 7 23.52 -6.64 -22.09
N ASP A 8 23.86 -6.98 -20.84
CA ASP A 8 22.97 -7.72 -19.94
C ASP A 8 22.03 -6.75 -19.19
N PHE A 9 20.72 -6.98 -19.33
CA PHE A 9 19.66 -6.21 -18.68
C PHE A 9 18.99 -6.96 -17.51
N SER A 10 19.45 -8.16 -17.17
CA SER A 10 18.78 -9.05 -16.21
C SER A 10 18.56 -8.40 -14.84
N GLU A 11 19.55 -7.66 -14.33
CA GLU A 11 19.42 -6.95 -13.05
C GLU A 11 18.37 -5.83 -13.10
N GLN A 12 18.31 -5.09 -14.22
CA GLN A 12 17.35 -4.00 -14.40
C GLN A 12 15.92 -4.54 -14.50
N ILE A 13 15.74 -5.68 -15.19
CA ILE A 13 14.46 -6.39 -15.27
C ILE A 13 14.03 -6.84 -13.88
N ALA A 14 14.92 -7.47 -13.10
CA ALA A 14 14.60 -7.94 -11.75
C ALA A 14 14.19 -6.79 -10.79
N LYS A 15 14.90 -5.66 -10.84
CA LYS A 15 14.56 -4.45 -10.07
C LYS A 15 13.21 -3.88 -10.46
N THR A 16 12.93 -3.84 -11.77
CA THR A 16 11.65 -3.34 -12.29
C THR A 16 10.49 -4.24 -11.86
N GLN A 17 10.64 -5.56 -11.97
CA GLN A 17 9.64 -6.53 -11.51
C GLN A 17 9.35 -6.36 -10.01
N THR A 18 10.39 -6.19 -9.20
CA THR A 18 10.22 -5.95 -7.75
C THR A 18 9.40 -4.68 -7.46
N LYS A 19 9.61 -3.61 -8.23
CA LYS A 19 8.81 -2.37 -8.10
C LYS A 19 7.35 -2.58 -8.52
N ILE A 20 7.11 -3.30 -9.61
CA ILE A 20 5.75 -3.65 -10.06
C ILE A 20 5.02 -4.47 -9.01
N ASP A 21 5.67 -5.49 -8.44
CA ASP A 21 5.09 -6.33 -7.39
C ASP A 21 4.75 -5.49 -6.14
N ARG A 22 5.60 -4.53 -5.78
CA ARG A 22 5.34 -3.59 -4.68
C ARG A 22 4.15 -2.69 -4.99
N LEU A 23 4.06 -2.15 -6.21
CA LEU A 23 2.96 -1.30 -6.65
C LEU A 23 1.62 -2.04 -6.57
N GLN A 24 1.56 -3.26 -7.10
CA GLN A 24 0.35 -4.10 -7.06
C GLN A 24 -0.10 -4.39 -5.63
N LYS A 25 0.84 -4.68 -4.71
CA LYS A 25 0.54 -4.89 -3.30
C LYS A 25 -0.03 -3.64 -2.64
N LEU A 26 0.58 -2.47 -2.87
CA LEU A 26 0.08 -1.21 -2.31
C LEU A 26 -1.34 -0.89 -2.79
N ILE A 27 -1.60 -1.03 -4.10
CA ILE A 27 -2.95 -0.83 -4.66
C ILE A 27 -3.96 -1.77 -3.99
N HIS A 28 -3.62 -3.05 -3.84
CA HIS A 28 -4.49 -4.01 -3.18
C HIS A 28 -4.76 -3.64 -1.71
N HIS A 29 -3.73 -3.21 -0.97
CA HIS A 29 -3.88 -2.79 0.42
C HIS A 29 -4.76 -1.56 0.57
N VAL A 30 -4.53 -0.52 -0.24
CA VAL A 30 -5.34 0.71 -0.24
C VAL A 30 -6.80 0.41 -0.57
N ARG A 31 -7.07 -0.46 -1.55
CA ARG A 31 -8.43 -0.87 -1.90
C ARG A 31 -9.14 -1.54 -0.71
N ASN A 32 -8.49 -2.48 -0.05
CA ASN A 32 -9.07 -3.16 1.11
C ASN A 32 -9.31 -2.20 2.28
N GLN A 33 -8.39 -1.26 2.51
CA GLN A 33 -8.53 -0.26 3.57
C GLN A 33 -9.70 0.70 3.29
N ASN A 34 -9.93 1.09 2.03
CA ASN A 34 -11.10 1.88 1.67
C ASN A 34 -12.42 1.17 1.97
N ILE A 35 -12.51 -0.13 1.71
CA ILE A 35 -13.70 -0.93 2.06
C ILE A 35 -13.93 -0.93 3.57
N VAL A 36 -12.88 -1.18 4.36
CA VAL A 36 -12.96 -1.18 5.82
C VAL A 36 -13.32 0.20 6.37
N LEU A 37 -12.78 1.27 5.78
CA LEU A 37 -13.10 2.65 6.17
C LEU A 37 -14.57 2.99 5.88
N ASP A 38 -15.08 2.55 4.72
CA ASP A 38 -16.49 2.71 4.35
C ASP A 38 -17.39 1.98 5.35
N ASP A 39 -17.05 0.74 5.70
CA ASP A 39 -17.78 -0.04 6.70
C ASP A 39 -17.81 0.66 8.06
N PHE A 40 -16.69 1.23 8.52
CA PHE A 40 -16.65 1.95 9.79
C PHE A 40 -17.49 3.23 9.78
N LYS A 41 -17.58 3.92 8.64
CA LYS A 41 -18.35 5.15 8.50
C LYS A 41 -19.85 4.88 8.34
N ASN A 42 -20.23 3.81 7.64
CA ASN A 42 -21.61 3.57 7.21
C ASN A 42 -22.39 2.59 8.10
N ASN A 43 -21.74 1.66 8.81
CA ASN A 43 -22.44 0.62 9.58
C ASN A 43 -22.83 1.00 11.01
N HIS A 44 -22.96 2.30 11.34
CA HIS A 44 -23.31 2.80 12.68
C HIS A 44 -22.50 2.19 13.85
N ILE A 45 -21.24 1.83 13.59
CA ILE A 45 -20.36 1.30 14.63
C ILE A 45 -20.04 2.40 15.63
N SER A 46 -20.26 2.15 16.92
CA SER A 46 -19.94 3.13 17.97
C SER A 46 -18.45 3.50 17.91
N LYS A 47 -18.15 4.79 18.02
CA LYS A 47 -16.76 5.31 18.05
C LYS A 47 -15.94 4.73 19.20
N ASP A 48 -16.59 4.25 20.26
CA ASP A 48 -15.93 3.65 21.43
C ASP A 48 -15.66 2.14 21.26
N THR A 49 -16.22 1.52 20.21
CA THR A 49 -15.92 0.13 19.85
C THR A 49 -14.42 -0.01 19.63
N LYS A 50 -13.80 -1.01 20.26
CA LYS A 50 -12.35 -1.26 20.14
C LYS A 50 -12.09 -2.43 19.21
N PHE A 51 -11.16 -2.24 18.29
CA PHE A 51 -10.62 -3.27 17.42
C PHE A 51 -9.16 -3.51 17.78
N GLU A 52 -8.72 -4.75 17.56
CA GLU A 52 -7.31 -5.11 17.65
C GLU A 52 -6.64 -4.84 16.30
N LEU A 53 -5.74 -3.86 16.28
CA LEU A 53 -4.91 -3.54 15.13
C LEU A 53 -3.61 -4.31 15.25
N ASN A 54 -3.35 -5.20 14.31
CA ASN A 54 -2.08 -5.90 14.19
C ASN A 54 -1.09 -5.01 13.42
N LEU A 55 -0.08 -4.52 14.13
CA LEU A 55 1.02 -3.76 13.53
C LEU A 55 2.05 -4.75 12.99
N GLY A 56 2.25 -4.72 11.67
CA GLY A 56 3.32 -5.49 11.02
C GLY A 56 4.69 -4.92 11.36
N GLY A 57 5.70 -5.80 11.52
CA GLY A 57 7.06 -5.40 11.85
C GLY A 57 7.91 -6.58 12.34
N ILE A 58 9.16 -6.29 12.75
CA ILE A 58 10.07 -7.28 13.36
C ILE A 58 9.50 -7.82 14.67
N LEU A 59 8.80 -6.96 15.42
CA LEU A 59 8.03 -7.34 16.60
C LEU A 59 6.55 -7.39 16.19
N LYS A 60 5.91 -8.55 16.39
CA LYS A 60 4.45 -8.66 16.25
C LYS A 60 3.81 -7.94 17.43
N CYS A 61 3.24 -6.77 17.17
CA CYS A 61 2.55 -5.97 18.17
C CYS A 61 1.09 -5.84 17.78
N SER A 62 0.20 -5.99 18.75
CA SER A 62 -1.21 -5.66 18.59
C SER A 62 -1.59 -4.51 19.53
N VAL A 63 -2.40 -3.59 19.03
CA VAL A 63 -2.89 -2.44 19.80
C VAL A 63 -4.40 -2.43 19.75
N LYS A 64 -5.04 -2.32 20.91
CA LYS A 64 -6.48 -2.09 20.99
C LYS A 64 -6.75 -0.60 20.78
N ILE A 65 -7.43 -0.27 19.71
CA ILE A 65 -7.75 1.11 19.31
C ILE A 65 -9.24 1.24 19.09
N ASN A 66 -9.82 2.38 19.49
CA ASN A 66 -11.24 2.63 19.25
C ASN A 66 -11.49 3.09 17.81
N VAL A 67 -12.70 2.87 17.30
CA VAL A 67 -13.08 3.26 15.94
C VAL A 67 -12.90 4.76 15.70
N GLY A 68 -13.20 5.58 16.71
CA GLY A 68 -13.03 7.03 16.64
C GLY A 68 -11.60 7.47 16.30
N THR A 69 -10.58 6.79 16.82
CA THR A 69 -9.17 7.05 16.49
C THR A 69 -8.69 6.23 15.29
N LEU A 70 -9.28 5.06 15.03
CA LEU A 70 -8.89 4.22 13.90
C LEU A 70 -9.26 4.83 12.54
N ILE A 71 -10.43 5.47 12.43
CA ILE A 71 -10.88 6.14 11.20
C ILE A 71 -9.85 7.14 10.65
N PRO A 72 -9.41 8.17 11.41
CA PRO A 72 -8.45 9.13 10.89
C PRO A 72 -7.08 8.52 10.58
N LEU A 73 -6.66 7.47 11.31
CA LEU A 73 -5.42 6.75 10.99
C LEU A 73 -5.52 5.98 9.67
N LEU A 74 -6.67 5.36 9.40
CA LEU A 74 -6.92 4.70 8.12
C LEU A 74 -6.98 5.71 6.98
N GLU A 75 -7.66 6.84 7.16
CA GLU A 75 -7.71 7.92 6.17
C GLU A 75 -6.32 8.41 5.79
N GLN A 76 -5.49 8.75 6.79
CA GLN A 76 -4.12 9.20 6.53
C GLN A 76 -3.28 8.12 5.84
N ASN A 77 -3.37 6.87 6.31
CA ASN A 77 -2.61 5.78 5.70
C ASN A 77 -3.05 5.49 4.25
N ILE A 78 -4.33 5.66 3.93
CA ILE A 78 -4.83 5.55 2.54
C ILE A 78 -4.26 6.69 1.69
N GLU A 79 -4.28 7.93 2.19
CA GLU A 79 -3.74 9.10 1.49
C GLU A 79 -2.23 8.95 1.20
N ASP A 80 -1.45 8.62 2.23
CA ASP A 80 0.00 8.44 2.13
C ASP A 80 0.35 7.32 1.14
N ASN A 81 -0.34 6.17 1.21
CA ASN A 81 -0.10 5.07 0.30
C ASN A 81 -0.58 5.37 -1.13
N THR A 82 -1.61 6.18 -1.31
CA THR A 82 -2.04 6.65 -2.64
C THR A 82 -0.99 7.55 -3.26
N ALA A 83 -0.36 8.44 -2.49
CA ALA A 83 0.76 9.25 -2.97
C ALA A 83 1.95 8.38 -3.40
N LEU A 84 2.32 7.38 -2.59
CA LEU A 84 3.38 6.43 -2.92
C LEU A 84 3.07 5.59 -4.18
N ILE A 85 1.82 5.19 -4.37
CA ILE A 85 1.36 4.49 -5.57
C ILE A 85 1.60 5.38 -6.80
N ASN A 86 1.18 6.63 -6.75
CA ASN A 86 1.34 7.58 -7.86
C ASN A 86 2.81 7.84 -8.19
N GLU A 87 3.66 8.00 -7.18
CA GLU A 87 5.10 8.15 -7.37
C GLU A 87 5.73 6.92 -8.04
N LEU A 88 5.43 5.72 -7.54
CA LEU A 88 5.94 4.47 -8.10
C LEU A 88 5.43 4.22 -9.53
N ALA A 89 4.17 4.57 -9.81
CA ALA A 89 3.61 4.44 -11.14
C ALA A 89 4.32 5.34 -12.15
N LYS A 90 4.54 6.60 -11.76
CA LYS A 90 5.25 7.58 -12.57
C LYS A 90 6.67 7.14 -12.85
N GLU A 91 7.38 6.61 -11.85
CA GLU A 91 8.71 6.02 -12.03
C GLU A 91 8.71 4.85 -13.04
N LEU A 92 7.65 4.05 -13.04
CA LEU A 92 7.50 2.88 -13.92
C LEU A 92 6.89 3.22 -15.29
N GLY A 93 6.44 4.46 -15.51
CA GLY A 93 5.71 4.85 -16.72
C GLY A 93 4.33 4.19 -16.85
N ILE A 94 3.71 3.82 -15.72
CA ILE A 94 2.40 3.17 -15.65
C ILE A 94 1.35 4.24 -15.36
N ASP A 95 0.28 4.25 -16.16
CA ASP A 95 -0.91 5.04 -15.87
C ASP A 95 -1.82 4.25 -14.91
N ILE A 96 -2.27 4.91 -13.84
CA ILE A 96 -3.16 4.33 -12.82
C ILE A 96 -4.45 5.13 -12.87
N ASN A 97 -5.41 4.65 -13.66
CA ASN A 97 -6.79 5.13 -13.66
C ASN A 97 -7.63 4.40 -12.60
#